data_AF-A0A950PU27-F1
#
_entry.id   AF-A0A950PU27-F1
#
_cell.length_a   1.000
_cell.length_b   1.000
_cell.length_c   1.000
_cell.angle_alpha   90.00
_cell.angle_beta   90.00
_cell.angle_gamma   90.00
#
_symmetry.space_group_name_H-M   'P 1'
#
loop_
_entity.id
_entity.type
_entity.pdbx_description
1 polymer ?
#
loop_
_entity_poly.entity_id
_entity_poly.type
_entity_poly.pdbx_seq_one_letter_code
_entity_poly.pdbx_strand_id
1 'polypeptide(L)' 'MPLEEVVTEHFLARYRALLDAEDCAFDELEHAYEDGDRDHFSIDLDAWQAAVARRLTYLEQAGVQLNGSPAAL' A
#
# COMPACT_ATOMS: atom_id res chain seq x y z
N MET A 1 -29.13 12.90 10.50
CA MET A 1 -28.53 11.83 9.69
C MET A 1 -27.25 11.47 10.40
N PRO A 2 -27.14 10.33 11.11
CA PRO A 2 -25.83 9.93 11.60
C PRO A 2 -24.95 9.75 10.36
N LEU A 3 -23.68 10.12 10.44
CA LEU A 3 -22.71 9.70 9.43
C LEU A 3 -22.80 8.17 9.42
N GLU A 4 -23.43 7.56 8.42
CA GLU A 4 -23.23 6.14 8.16
C GLU A 4 -21.79 6.08 7.64
N GLU A 5 -20.89 5.97 8.62
CA GLU A 5 -19.45 6.15 8.56
C GLU A 5 -18.84 5.15 7.58
N VAL A 6 -18.49 5.62 6.38
CA VAL A 6 -17.64 4.89 5.41
C VAL A 6 -16.36 4.36 6.09
N VAL A 7 -15.93 5.02 7.16
CA VAL A 7 -14.79 4.63 8.00
C VAL A 7 -15.29 3.90 9.24
N THR A 8 -15.32 2.58 9.16
CA THR A 8 -15.59 1.70 10.32
C THR A 8 -14.30 1.36 11.07
N GLU A 9 -14.40 0.89 12.31
CA GLU A 9 -13.24 0.31 13.03
C GLU A 9 -12.59 -0.83 12.22
N HIS A 10 -13.39 -1.66 11.58
CA HIS A 10 -12.90 -2.72 10.70
C HIS A 10 -12.11 -2.16 9.51
N PHE A 11 -12.58 -1.08 8.90
CA PHE A 11 -11.85 -0.39 7.84
C PHE A 11 -10.49 0.14 8.33
N LEU A 12 -10.45 0.81 9.48
CA LEU A 12 -9.22 1.34 10.05
C LEU A 12 -8.22 0.24 10.41
N ALA A 13 -8.67 -0.85 11.02
CA ALA A 13 -7.83 -1.98 11.37
C ALA A 13 -7.25 -2.66 10.12
N ARG A 14 -8.07 -2.86 9.09
CA ARG A 14 -7.62 -3.47 7.82
C ARG A 14 -6.67 -2.56 7.06
N TYR A 15 -6.93 -1.26 7.02
CA TYR A 15 -6.07 -0.28 6.39
C TYR A 15 -4.71 -0.20 7.10
N ARG A 16 -4.69 -0.21 8.44
CA ARG A 16 -3.45 -0.22 9.21
C ARG A 16 -2.60 -1.45 8.93
N ALA A 17 -3.21 -2.63 8.88
CA ALA A 17 -2.49 -3.86 8.53
C ALA A 17 -1.88 -3.82 7.11
N LEU A 18 -2.50 -3.10 6.17
CA LEU A 18 -1.95 -2.89 4.83
C LEU A 18 -0.76 -1.92 4.85
N LEU A 19 -0.81 -0.88 5.67
CA LEU A 19 0.31 0.04 5.86
C LEU A 19 1.50 -0.67 6.52
N ASP A 20 1.26 -1.43 7.59
CA ASP A 20 2.33 -2.18 8.27
C ASP A 20 3.01 -3.19 7.32
N ALA A 21 2.24 -3.80 6.41
CA ALA A 21 2.79 -4.72 5.40
C ALA A 21 3.58 -4.00 4.29
N GLU A 22 3.18 -2.79 3.89
CA GLU A 22 3.94 -1.96 2.96
C GLU A 22 5.25 -1.47 3.57
N ASP A 23 5.22 -1.05 4.84
CA ASP A 23 6.37 -0.59 5.61
C ASP A 23 7.41 -1.72 5.74
N CYS A 24 6.97 -2.90 6.17
CA CYS A 24 7.84 -4.08 6.25
C CYS A 24 8.46 -4.47 4.90
N ALA A 25 7.71 -4.38 3.79
CA ALA A 25 8.26 -4.67 2.46
C ALA A 25 9.25 -3.58 2.01
N PHE A 26 9.06 -2.34 2.43
CA PHE A 26 9.96 -1.23 2.14
C PHE A 26 11.28 -1.35 2.93
N ASP A 27 11.22 -1.76 4.19
CA ASP A 27 12.42 -2.01 5.01
C ASP A 27 13.33 -3.08 4.39
N GLU A 28 12.75 -4.19 3.90
CA GLU A 28 13.53 -5.25 3.22
C GLU A 28 14.13 -4.73 1.90
N LEU A 29 13.39 -3.92 1.14
CA LEU A 29 13.89 -3.26 -0.06
C LEU A 29 15.05 -2.30 0.26
N GLU A 30 14.96 -1.55 1.36
CA GLU A 30 16.02 -0.66 1.83
C GLU A 30 17.28 -1.46 2.18
N HIS A 31 17.15 -2.55 2.93
CA HIS A 31 18.27 -3.44 3.24
C HIS A 31 18.94 -4.01 1.98
N ALA A 32 18.16 -4.50 1.01
CA ALA A 32 18.71 -5.03 -0.24
C ALA A 32 19.48 -3.95 -1.04
N TYR A 33 19.00 -2.70 -1.00
CA TYR A 33 19.70 -1.57 -1.59
C TYR A 33 21.01 -1.24 -0.86
N GLU A 34 21.00 -1.22 0.47
CA GLU A 34 22.17 -0.95 1.30
C GLU A 34 23.25 -2.03 1.17
N ASP A 35 22.85 -3.30 1.09
CA ASP A 35 23.74 -4.44 0.89
C ASP A 35 24.29 -4.55 -0.55
N GLY A 36 23.68 -3.82 -1.49
CA GLY A 36 24.05 -3.86 -2.91
C GLY A 36 23.66 -5.16 -3.62
N ASP A 37 22.74 -5.93 -3.06
CA ASP A 37 22.24 -7.17 -3.63
C ASP A 37 21.16 -6.88 -4.68
N ARG A 38 21.59 -6.81 -5.94
CA ARG A 38 20.71 -6.50 -7.08
C ARG A 38 19.62 -7.54 -7.29
N ASP A 39 19.91 -8.81 -7.01
CA ASP A 39 18.97 -9.90 -7.26
C ASP A 39 17.86 -9.87 -6.20
N HIS A 40 18.19 -9.66 -4.92
CA HIS A 40 17.19 -9.42 -3.88
C HIS A 40 16.44 -8.11 -4.09
N PHE A 41 17.13 -7.02 -4.43
CA PHE A 41 16.48 -5.72 -4.64
C PHE A 41 15.33 -5.80 -5.64
N SER A 42 15.48 -6.56 -6.74
CA SER A 42 14.40 -6.71 -7.72
C SER A 42 13.21 -7.48 -7.14
N ILE A 43 13.45 -8.50 -6.32
CA ILE A 43 12.41 -9.30 -5.68
C ILE A 43 11.67 -8.46 -4.63
N ASP A 44 12.40 -7.72 -3.82
CA ASP A 44 11.84 -6.89 -2.76
C ASP A 44 11.11 -5.67 -3.34
N LEU A 45 11.57 -5.15 -4.48
CA LEU A 45 10.89 -4.10 -5.22
C LEU A 45 9.53 -4.58 -5.72
N ASP A 46 9.46 -5.79 -6.28
CA ASP A 46 8.20 -6.39 -6.72
C ASP A 46 7.26 -6.66 -5.52
N ALA A 47 7.81 -7.09 -4.39
CA ALA A 47 7.05 -7.31 -3.15
C ALA A 47 6.44 -6.01 -2.60
N TRP A 48 7.23 -4.92 -2.56
CA TRP A 48 6.75 -3.61 -2.15
C TRP A 48 5.69 -3.06 -3.11
N GLN A 49 5.90 -3.16 -4.42
CA GLN A 49 4.90 -2.77 -5.42
C GLN A 49 3.58 -3.54 -5.25
N ALA A 50 3.65 -4.85 -4.97
CA ALA A 50 2.46 -5.65 -4.69
C ALA A 50 1.74 -5.23 -3.41
N ALA A 51 2.47 -4.83 -2.36
CA ALA A 51 1.89 -4.30 -1.13
C ALA A 51 1.16 -2.97 -1.38
N VAL A 52 1.79 -2.04 -2.10
CA VAL A 52 1.18 -0.77 -2.52
C VAL A 52 -0.09 -1.02 -3.34
N ALA A 53 -0.03 -1.90 -4.35
CA ALA A 53 -1.19 -2.22 -5.19
C ALA A 53 -2.37 -2.79 -4.38
N ARG A 54 -2.11 -3.64 -3.38
CA ARG A 54 -3.14 -4.15 -2.47
C ARG A 54 -3.78 -3.04 -1.64
N ARG A 55 -2.97 -2.10 -1.13
CA ARG A 55 -3.49 -0.94 -0.40
C ARG A 55 -4.37 -0.06 -1.27
N LEU A 56 -3.92 0.26 -2.49
CA LEU A 56 -4.70 1.06 -3.44
C LEU A 56 -6.03 0.37 -3.80
N THR A 57 -5.98 -0.92 -4.13
CA THR A 57 -7.18 -1.71 -4.45
C THR A 57 -8.18 -1.70 -3.28
N TYR A 58 -7.70 -1.83 -2.04
CA TYR A 58 -8.55 -1.78 -0.85
C TYR A 58 -9.24 -0.42 -0.68
N LEU A 59 -8.50 0.67 -0.88
CA LEU A 59 -9.04 2.02 -0.82
C LEU A 59 -10.10 2.25 -1.91
N GLU A 60 -9.82 1.84 -3.15
CA GLU A 60 -10.77 1.91 -4.26
C GLU A 60 -12.06 1.12 -3.98
N GLN A 61 -11.94 -0.11 -3.46
CA GLN A 61 -13.07 -0.95 -3.08
C GLN A 61 -13.89 -0.36 -1.93
N ALA A 62 -13.25 0.37 -1.02
CA ALA A 62 -13.92 1.11 0.05
C ALA A 62 -14.59 2.41 -0.44
N GLY A 63 -14.48 2.73 -1.74
CA GLY A 63 -15.04 3.95 -2.34
C GLY A 63 -14.18 5.19 -2.10
N VAL A 64 -12.94 5.04 -1.61
CA VAL A 64 -11.99 6.14 -1.46
C VAL A 64 -11.36 6.43 -2.81
N GLN A 65 -11.70 7.60 -3.38
CA GLN A 65 -11.06 8.07 -4.60
C GLN A 65 -9.79 8.84 -4.27
N LEU A 66 -8.66 8.32 -4.73
CA LEU A 66 -7.39 9.03 -4.68
C LEU A 66 -7.40 10.04 -5.84
N ASN A 67 -7.68 11.30 -5.52
CA ASN A 67 -7.62 12.41 -6.47
C ASN A 67 -6.17 12.68 -6.86
N GLY A 68 -5.65 11.87 -7.78
CA GLY A 68 -4.28 11.94 -8.25
C GLY A 68 -4.05 11.24 -9.59
N SER A 69 -5.10 10.76 -10.27
CA SER A 69 -4.96 10.44 -11.69
C SER A 69 -4.76 11.75 -12.44
N PRO A 70 -3.61 11.99 -13.12
CA PRO A 70 -3.66 12.88 -14.26
C PRO A 70 -4.71 12.27 -15.20
N ALA A 71 -5.74 13.04 -15.51
CA ALA A 71 -6.67 12.69 -16.57
C ALA A 71 -5.82 12.27 -17.78
N ALA A 72 -6.04 11.06 -18.27
CA ALA A 72 -5.44 10.58 -19.50
C ALA A 72 -5.59 11.67 -20.58
N LEU A 73 -4.46 12.21 -21.04
CA LEU A 73 -4.34 13.04 -22.23
C LEU A 73 -3.81 12.16 -23.37
#